data_AF-A0AAN9AGE6-F1
#
_entry.id   AF-A0AAN9AGE6-F1
#
_cell.length_a   1.000
_cell.length_b   1.000
_cell.length_c   1.000
_cell.angle_alpha   90.00
_cell.angle_beta   90.00
_cell.angle_gamma   90.00
#
_symmetry.space_group_name_H-M   'P 1'
#
loop_
_entity.id
_entity.type
_entity.pdbx_description
1 polymer ?
#
loop_
_entity_poly.entity_id
_entity_poly.type
_entity_poly.pdbx_seq_one_letter_code
_entity_poly.pdbx_strand_id
1 'polypeptide(L)' 'QTCDDPCHCGCNYNARYICGTDDITYLNDCWFRHAVCNDPTLRKKHSGACR' A
#
# COMPACT_ATOMS: atom_id res chain seq x y z
N GLN A 1 -7.82 0.44 -21.33
CA GLN A 1 -7.75 0.05 -19.92
C GLN A 1 -6.44 0.61 -19.38
N THR A 2 -6.40 1.90 -19.07
CA THR A 2 -5.19 2.53 -18.55
C THR A 2 -5.46 2.86 -17.10
N CYS A 3 -4.90 2.05 -16.22
CA CYS A 3 -4.82 2.38 -14.80
C CYS A 3 -3.71 3.43 -14.64
N ASP A 4 -3.95 4.64 -15.14
CA ASP A 4 -3.02 5.75 -14.95
C ASP A 4 -3.05 6.26 -13.50
N ASP A 5 -4.07 5.83 -12.73
CA ASP A 5 -4.25 6.18 -11.34
C ASP A 5 -4.02 4.97 -10.40
N PRO A 6 -3.03 5.05 -9.49
CA PRO A 6 -2.74 3.98 -8.54
C PRO A 6 -3.81 3.79 -7.47
N CYS A 7 -4.79 4.70 -7.34
CA CYS A 7 -5.90 4.62 -6.39
C CYS A 7 -7.11 3.86 -6.95
N HIS A 8 -7.25 3.78 -8.28
CA HIS A 8 -8.41 3.17 -8.93
C HIS A 8 -8.08 1.91 -9.74
N CYS A 9 -6.85 1.38 -9.61
CA CYS A 9 -6.48 0.12 -10.25
C CYS A 9 -6.62 -1.09 -9.32
N GLY A 10 -6.94 -2.26 -9.90
CA GLY A 10 -6.88 -3.53 -9.18
C GLY A 10 -5.45 -3.92 -8.82
N CYS A 11 -5.25 -4.43 -7.60
CA CYS A 11 -3.96 -4.90 -7.13
C CYS A 11 -3.81 -6.41 -7.30
N ASN A 12 -2.59 -6.87 -7.59
CA ASN A 12 -2.26 -8.29 -7.49
C ASN A 12 -2.11 -8.72 -6.01
N TYR A 13 -2.13 -10.03 -5.79
CA TYR A 13 -2.02 -10.65 -4.46
C TYR A 13 -0.61 -11.15 -4.13
N ASN A 14 0.42 -10.65 -4.82
CA ASN A 14 1.80 -11.06 -4.52
C ASN A 14 2.20 -10.52 -3.14
N ALA A 15 2.69 -11.40 -2.27
CA ALA A 15 3.11 -11.02 -0.93
C ALA A 15 4.48 -10.32 -0.97
N ARG A 16 4.47 -9.02 -0.69
CA ARG A 16 5.66 -8.17 -0.49
C ARG A 16 5.35 -7.16 0.59
N TYR A 17 5.20 -7.66 1.82
CA TYR A 17 4.62 -6.88 2.91
C TYR A 17 5.31 -5.54 3.17
N ILE A 18 4.53 -4.56 3.60
CA ILE A 18 4.96 -3.21 3.96
C ILE A 18 4.28 -2.81 5.27
N CYS A 19 5.04 -2.23 6.18
CA CYS A 19 4.49 -1.61 7.39
C CYS A 19 4.29 -0.11 7.15
N GLY A 20 3.07 0.36 7.36
CA GLY A 20 2.72 1.79 7.32
C GLY A 20 3.07 2.52 8.62
N THR A 21 3.07 3.86 8.58
CA THR A 21 3.22 4.70 9.78
C THR A 21 2.01 4.66 10.70
N ASP A 22 0.90 4.09 10.22
CA ASP A 22 -0.32 3.78 10.95
C ASP A 22 -0.27 2.40 11.64
N ASP A 23 0.89 1.73 11.62
CA ASP A 23 1.12 0.39 12.15
C ASP A 23 0.27 -0.72 11.50
N ILE A 24 -0.25 -0.46 10.28
CA ILE A 24 -0.95 -1.46 9.46
C ILE A 24 0.04 -2.14 8.51
N THR A 25 -0.11 -3.47 8.37
CA THR A 25 0.62 -4.25 7.37
C THR A 25 -0.16 -4.33 6.07
N TYR A 26 0.45 -3.86 4.98
CA TYR A 26 -0.08 -3.93 3.63
C TYR A 26 0.56 -5.09 2.87
N LEU A 27 -0.24 -5.78 2.04
CA LEU A 27 0.20 -6.98 1.32
C LEU A 27 1.36 -6.70 0.36
N ASN A 28 1.32 -5.56 -0.34
CA ASN A 28 2.37 -5.08 -1.23
C ASN A 28 2.21 -3.58 -1.51
N ASP A 29 3.13 -3.03 -2.33
CA ASP A 29 3.14 -1.61 -2.71
C ASP A 29 1.83 -1.12 -3.34
N CYS A 30 1.10 -1.97 -4.08
CA CYS A 30 -0.17 -1.56 -4.68
C CYS A 30 -1.23 -1.30 -3.60
N TRP A 31 -1.38 -2.24 -2.66
CA TRP A 31 -2.30 -2.09 -1.53
C TRP A 31 -1.93 -0.91 -0.62
N PHE A 32 -0.62 -0.69 -0.41
CA PHE A 32 -0.14 0.46 0.33
C PHE A 32 -0.50 1.78 -0.38
N ARG A 33 -0.29 1.88 -1.70
CA ARG A 33 -0.65 3.08 -2.48
C ARG A 33 -2.15 3.36 -2.46
N HIS A 34 -2.98 2.33 -2.53
CA HIS A 34 -4.43 2.45 -2.35
C HIS A 34 -4.78 3.10 -1.01
N ALA A 35 -4.11 2.71 0.06
CA ALA A 35 -4.30 3.33 1.37
C ALA A 35 -3.83 4.79 1.40
N VAL A 36 -2.69 5.11 0.76
CA VAL A 36 -2.20 6.49 0.61
C VAL A 36 -3.20 7.39 -0.13
N CYS A 37 -3.99 6.83 -1.04
CA CYS A 37 -5.04 7.59 -1.73
C CYS A 37 -6.19 8.00 -0.80
N ASN A 38 -6.49 7.18 0.21
CA ASN A 38 -7.47 7.52 1.25
C ASN A 38 -6.87 8.38 2.35
N ASP A 39 -5.59 8.17 2.68
CA ASP A 39 -4.82 8.96 3.64
C ASP A 39 -3.48 9.42 3.03
N PRO A 40 -3.42 10.63 2.46
CA PRO A 40 -2.20 11.17 1.86
C PRO A 40 -1.05 11.38 2.86
N THR A 41 -1.32 11.31 4.17
CA THR A 41 -0.30 11.44 5.22
C THR A 41 0.37 10.10 5.54
N LEU A 42 -0.23 8.99 5.11
CA LEU A 42 0.32 7.65 5.29
C LEU A 42 1.67 7.52 4.61
N ARG A 43 2.69 7.10 5.36
CA ARG A 43 4.02 6.81 4.84
C ARG A 43 4.42 5.39 5.14
N LYS A 44 5.39 4.89 4.38
CA LYS A 44 6.02 3.60 4.66
C LYS A 44 6.93 3.76 5.87
N LYS A 45 6.67 2.98 6.94
CA LYS A 45 7.52 2.89 8.12
C LYS A 45 8.73 1.99 7.85
N HIS A 46 8.50 0.77 7.35
CA HIS A 46 9.56 -0.12 6.89
C HIS A 46 9.04 -1.18 5.90
N SER A 47 9.94 -1.89 5.23
CA SER A 47 9.61 -3.09 4.43
C SER A 47 9.38 -4.29 5.35
N GLY A 48 8.45 -5.18 4.99
CA GLY A 48 7.99 -6.30 5.81
C GLY A 48 6.73 -5.97 6.62
N ALA A 49 6.16 -6.98 7.26
CA ALA A 49 5.02 -6.80 8.17
C ALA A 49 5.44 -6.02 9.43
N CYS A 50 4.52 -5.24 10.00
CA CYS A 50 4.74 -4.52 11.26
C CYS A 50 5.07 -5.49 12.41
N ARG A 51 5.80 -5.00 13.41
CA ARG A 51 6.25 -5.76 14.59
C ARG A 51 5.98 -4.99 15.86
#